data_AF-A0A3E5ED91-F1
#
_entry.id   AF-A0A3E5ED91-F1
#
_cell.length_a   1.000
_cell.length_b   1.000
_cell.length_c   1.000
_cell.angle_alpha   90.00
_cell.angle_beta   90.00
_cell.angle_gamma   90.00
#
_symmetry.space_group_name_H-M   'P 1'
#
loop_
_entity.id
_entity.type
_entity.pdbx_description
1 polymer ?
#
loop_
_entity_poly.entity_id
_entity_poly.type
_entity_poly.pdbx_seq_one_letter_code
_entity_poly.pdbx_strand_id
1 'polypeptide(L)'
;MKGLQDLGLPLNQETLKAADELEEQLIKEEILPAMSQDIEPLLSKIQRELVLVVEYKPGSPISVALSRKTNISEIINAKKLEIDPEVSHREGIHRTQKIEQKAPRTGILVHTPNGTTIHEKDAASTFTEAIKQAGILNVRSLGLKYCGVNIVSTTKDKKYGKSQREVTPGLYVLTHSNTKDKKKMLDKISVALNLGWKIEII
;
A
#
# COMPACT_ATOMS: atom_id res chain seq x y z
N MET A 1 28.59 -2.16 -3.20
CA MET A 1 29.78 -1.92 -4.06
C MET A 1 30.23 -0.46 -4.23
N LYS A 2 29.35 0.56 -4.33
CA LYS A 2 29.81 1.98 -4.50
C LYS A 2 30.68 2.53 -3.36
N GLY A 3 30.41 2.17 -2.10
CA GLY A 3 31.15 2.73 -0.95
C GLY A 3 32.61 2.27 -0.82
N LEU A 4 33.01 1.15 -1.44
CA LEU A 4 34.39 0.65 -1.40
C LEU A 4 35.26 1.25 -2.52
N GLN A 5 34.65 1.63 -3.64
CA GLN A 5 35.33 2.36 -4.73
C GLN A 5 35.69 3.80 -4.30
N ASP A 6 34.85 4.42 -3.47
CA ASP A 6 35.07 5.78 -2.94
C ASP A 6 36.26 5.87 -1.94
N LEU A 7 36.76 4.74 -1.45
CA LEU A 7 37.88 4.66 -0.48
C LEU A 7 39.26 4.46 -1.14
N GLY A 8 39.35 4.44 -2.47
CA GLY A 8 40.63 4.42 -3.20
C GLY A 8 41.49 3.16 -3.02
N LEU A 9 40.91 2.07 -2.53
CA LEU A 9 41.60 0.79 -2.38
C LEU A 9 41.58 0.02 -3.73
N PRO A 10 42.72 -0.53 -4.19
CA PRO A 10 42.75 -1.34 -5.40
C PRO A 10 42.00 -2.66 -5.14
N LEU A 11 40.77 -2.74 -5.61
CA LEU A 11 39.97 -3.96 -5.56
C LEU A 11 40.59 -4.96 -6.56
N ASN A 12 41.23 -6.01 -6.05
CA ASN A 12 41.78 -7.08 -6.88
C ASN A 12 40.60 -7.84 -7.55
N GLN A 13 40.78 -8.32 -8.78
CA GLN A 13 39.72 -9.04 -9.51
C GLN A 13 39.25 -10.29 -8.75
N GLU A 14 40.15 -10.93 -7.99
CA GLU A 14 39.85 -12.08 -7.14
C GLU A 14 38.93 -11.71 -5.96
N THR A 15 39.10 -10.53 -5.35
CA THR A 15 38.25 -10.12 -4.21
C THR A 15 36.85 -9.71 -4.67
N LEU A 16 36.71 -9.18 -5.89
CA LEU A 16 35.40 -8.90 -6.48
C LEU A 16 34.63 -10.19 -6.75
N LYS A 17 35.28 -11.19 -7.36
CA LYS A 17 34.66 -12.51 -7.60
C LYS A 17 34.25 -13.22 -6.31
N ALA A 18 35.13 -13.20 -5.30
CA ALA A 18 34.82 -13.80 -4.00
C ALA A 18 33.63 -13.10 -3.32
N ALA A 19 33.50 -11.77 -3.45
CA ALA A 19 32.36 -11.03 -2.92
C ALA A 19 31.06 -11.39 -3.66
N ASP A 20 31.09 -11.47 -4.99
CA ASP A 20 29.92 -11.88 -5.79
C ASP A 20 29.48 -13.31 -5.45
N GLU A 21 30.43 -14.24 -5.26
CA GLU A 21 30.16 -15.62 -4.84
C GLU A 21 29.52 -15.70 -3.45
N LEU A 22 30.02 -14.91 -2.50
CA LEU A 22 29.44 -14.82 -1.15
C LEU A 22 28.02 -14.24 -1.17
N GLU A 23 27.77 -13.21 -1.99
CA GLU A 23 26.43 -12.66 -2.18
C GLU A 23 25.49 -13.71 -2.78
N GLU A 24 25.94 -14.47 -3.79
CA GLU A 24 25.14 -15.54 -4.40
C GLU A 24 24.84 -16.69 -3.43
N GLN A 25 25.81 -17.07 -2.58
CA GLN A 25 25.63 -18.06 -1.53
C GLN A 25 24.61 -17.60 -0.49
N LEU A 26 24.73 -16.37 0.01
CA LEU A 26 23.78 -15.78 0.95
C LEU A 26 22.35 -15.80 0.37
N ILE A 27 22.20 -15.45 -0.91
CA ILE A 27 20.90 -15.47 -1.58
C ILE A 27 20.32 -16.89 -1.60
N LYS A 28 21.13 -17.90 -1.97
CA LYS A 28 20.68 -19.29 -2.10
C LYS A 28 20.38 -19.98 -0.79
N GLU A 29 21.21 -19.76 0.23
CA GLU A 29 21.19 -20.52 1.48
C GLU A 29 20.31 -19.88 2.55
N GLU A 30 20.22 -18.54 2.57
CA GLU A 30 19.46 -17.83 3.59
C GLU A 30 18.19 -17.19 3.03
N ILE A 31 18.34 -16.39 1.96
CA ILE A 31 17.22 -15.55 1.47
C ILE A 31 16.14 -16.39 0.80
N LEU A 32 16.48 -17.26 -0.16
CA LEU A 32 15.49 -18.07 -0.88
C LEU A 32 14.71 -19.02 0.05
N PRO A 33 15.34 -19.76 0.99
CA PRO A 33 14.61 -20.61 1.92
C PRO A 33 13.69 -19.83 2.85
N ALA A 34 14.16 -18.70 3.41
CA ALA A 34 13.32 -17.84 4.26
C ALA A 34 12.10 -17.31 3.49
N MET A 35 12.30 -16.82 2.27
CA MET A 35 11.19 -16.37 1.42
C MET A 35 10.20 -17.49 1.10
N SER A 36 10.67 -18.71 0.84
CA SER A 36 9.78 -19.86 0.58
C SER A 36 8.90 -20.16 1.79
N GLN A 37 9.49 -20.21 2.99
CA GLN A 37 8.76 -20.48 4.23
C GLN A 37 7.68 -19.44 4.53
N ASP A 38 7.96 -18.17 4.29
CA ASP A 38 7.02 -17.08 4.57
C ASP A 38 5.91 -16.94 3.51
N ILE A 39 6.24 -17.19 2.23
CA ILE A 39 5.34 -16.92 1.11
C ILE A 39 4.44 -18.12 0.78
N GLU A 40 4.92 -19.35 0.94
CA GLU A 40 4.16 -20.57 0.59
C GLU A 40 2.77 -20.64 1.25
N PRO A 41 2.61 -20.36 2.57
CA PRO A 41 1.29 -20.34 3.20
C PRO A 41 0.35 -19.28 2.59
N LEU A 42 0.89 -18.16 2.14
CA LEU A 42 0.11 -17.08 1.52
C LEU A 42 -0.39 -17.46 0.12
N LEU A 43 0.43 -18.20 -0.64
CA LEU A 43 0.11 -18.65 -1.99
C LEU A 43 -0.79 -19.89 -2.02
N SER A 44 -0.84 -20.69 -0.94
CA SER A 44 -1.67 -21.91 -0.84
C SER A 44 -3.15 -21.73 -1.19
N LYS A 45 -3.68 -20.51 -1.04
CA LYS A 45 -5.07 -20.14 -1.34
C LYS A 45 -5.34 -19.96 -2.84
N ILE A 46 -4.30 -19.92 -3.67
CA ILE A 46 -4.39 -19.61 -5.10
C ILE A 46 -4.37 -20.91 -5.90
N GLN A 47 -5.47 -21.23 -6.60
CA GLN A 47 -5.64 -22.49 -7.35
C GLN A 47 -5.15 -22.40 -8.82
N ARG A 48 -4.21 -21.49 -9.12
CA ARG A 48 -3.68 -21.30 -10.48
C ARG A 48 -2.18 -21.12 -10.45
N GLU A 49 -1.53 -21.55 -11.52
CA GLU A 49 -0.10 -21.33 -11.71
C GLU A 49 0.20 -19.83 -11.89
N LEU A 50 1.25 -19.34 -11.22
CA LEU A 50 1.76 -17.98 -11.33
C LEU A 50 3.28 -17.96 -11.18
N VAL A 51 3.92 -16.93 -11.71
CA VAL A 51 5.34 -16.62 -11.47
C VAL A 51 5.41 -15.25 -10.79
N LEU A 52 6.05 -15.19 -9.62
CA LEU A 52 6.30 -13.96 -8.89
C LEU A 52 7.71 -13.48 -9.19
N VAL A 53 7.87 -12.26 -9.68
CA VAL A 53 9.17 -11.63 -9.94
C VAL A 53 9.40 -10.54 -8.91
N VAL A 54 10.54 -10.60 -8.24
CA VAL A 54 10.96 -9.61 -7.24
C VAL A 54 12.12 -8.81 -7.80
N GLU A 55 11.92 -7.52 -8.01
CA GLU A 55 12.96 -6.58 -8.43
C GLU A 55 13.51 -5.88 -7.16
N TYR A 56 14.78 -6.13 -6.84
CA TYR A 56 15.48 -5.48 -5.74
C TYR A 56 16.57 -4.56 -6.27
N LYS A 57 16.62 -3.33 -5.75
CA LYS A 57 17.69 -2.36 -5.96
C LYS A 57 18.10 -1.80 -4.59
N PRO A 58 19.38 -1.90 -4.19
CA PRO A 58 19.83 -1.33 -2.93
C PRO A 58 19.43 0.13 -2.78
N GLY A 59 18.85 0.48 -1.63
CA GLY A 59 18.37 1.84 -1.32
C GLY A 59 17.02 2.21 -1.94
N SER A 60 16.38 1.32 -2.72
CA SER A 60 15.02 1.50 -3.25
C SER A 60 14.06 0.48 -2.64
N PRO A 61 12.75 0.79 -2.59
CA PRO A 61 11.73 -0.21 -2.26
C PRO A 61 11.80 -1.45 -3.15
N ILE A 62 11.56 -2.63 -2.57
CA ILE A 62 11.37 -3.87 -3.34
C ILE A 62 10.13 -3.71 -4.22
N SER A 63 10.23 -4.11 -5.49
CA SER A 63 9.09 -4.19 -6.39
C SER A 63 8.69 -5.63 -6.63
N VAL A 64 7.40 -5.94 -6.54
CA VAL A 64 6.87 -7.27 -6.77
C VAL A 64 5.90 -7.25 -7.95
N ALA A 65 6.11 -8.15 -8.91
CA ALA A 65 5.33 -8.29 -10.12
C ALA A 65 4.80 -9.73 -10.27
N LEU A 66 3.58 -9.86 -10.80
CA LEU A 66 2.96 -11.14 -11.12
C LEU A 66 3.00 -11.35 -12.64
N SER A 67 3.48 -12.51 -13.08
CA SER A 67 3.46 -12.92 -14.48
C SER A 67 2.53 -14.12 -14.69
N ARG A 68 1.83 -14.14 -15.84
CA ARG A 68 1.08 -15.30 -16.33
C ARG A 68 2.07 -16.18 -17.12
N LYS A 69 1.97 -17.51 -16.98
CA LYS A 69 2.79 -18.46 -17.74
C LYS A 69 2.40 -18.42 -19.23
N THR A 70 2.98 -17.48 -19.98
CA THR A 70 3.12 -17.44 -21.45
C THR A 70 3.90 -16.18 -21.81
N ASN A 71 5.23 -16.26 -21.68
CA ASN A 71 6.23 -15.18 -21.87
C ASN A 71 6.49 -14.25 -20.67
N ILE A 72 7.69 -14.41 -20.09
CA ILE A 72 8.30 -13.46 -19.14
C ILE A 72 8.44 -12.07 -19.79
N SER A 73 8.45 -11.94 -21.12
CA SER A 73 8.45 -10.64 -21.82
C SER A 73 7.11 -9.87 -21.71
N GLU A 74 6.00 -10.48 -21.27
CA GLU A 74 4.74 -9.77 -20.97
C GLU A 74 4.66 -9.23 -19.52
N ILE A 75 5.79 -9.04 -18.85
CA ILE A 75 5.90 -8.43 -17.50
C ILE A 75 5.34 -6.99 -17.42
N ILE A 76 5.00 -6.37 -18.55
CA ILE A 76 4.74 -4.92 -18.68
C ILE A 76 3.44 -4.46 -18.01
N ASN A 77 2.55 -5.37 -17.58
CA ASN A 77 1.28 -5.00 -16.92
C ASN A 77 1.18 -5.37 -15.43
N ALA A 78 2.30 -5.61 -14.77
CA ALA A 78 2.31 -5.77 -13.31
C ALA A 78 2.11 -4.42 -12.61
N LYS A 79 1.06 -4.30 -11.79
CA LYS A 79 0.90 -3.19 -10.85
C LYS A 79 2.05 -3.23 -9.83
N LYS A 80 3.10 -2.44 -10.06
CA LYS A 80 4.21 -2.29 -9.10
C LYS A 80 3.66 -1.74 -7.79
N LEU A 81 3.87 -2.46 -6.69
CA LEU A 81 3.62 -1.96 -5.34
C LEU A 81 4.91 -1.42 -4.77
N GLU A 82 5.12 -0.11 -4.94
CA GLU A 82 6.23 0.59 -4.30
C GLU A 82 5.86 0.96 -2.86
N ILE A 83 6.86 0.97 -1.97
CA ILE A 83 6.68 1.43 -0.59
C ILE A 83 6.45 2.94 -0.61
N ASP A 84 5.43 3.43 0.11
CA ASP A 84 5.17 4.86 0.20
C ASP A 84 6.31 5.60 0.92
N PRO A 85 6.74 6.77 0.41
CA PRO A 85 7.75 7.59 1.06
C PRO A 85 7.24 8.12 2.41
N GLU A 86 8.16 8.36 3.35
CA GLU A 86 7.80 9.04 4.59
C GLU A 86 7.31 10.47 4.33
N VAL A 87 6.21 10.86 4.97
CA VAL A 87 5.63 12.20 4.85
C VAL A 87 6.08 13.07 6.02
N SER A 88 6.76 14.19 5.74
CA SER A 88 7.11 15.18 6.76
C SER A 88 5.88 15.98 7.18
N HIS A 89 5.54 15.99 8.47
CA HIS A 89 4.45 16.80 9.01
C HIS A 89 4.99 18.02 9.73
N ARG A 90 4.44 19.21 9.44
CA ARG A 90 4.73 20.39 10.26
C ARG A 90 4.14 20.20 11.65
N GLU A 91 4.95 20.42 12.67
CA GLU A 91 4.50 20.54 14.05
C GLU A 91 3.81 21.90 14.20
N GLY A 92 2.48 21.88 14.26
CA GLY A 92 1.66 23.07 14.41
C GLY A 92 1.45 23.40 15.88
N ILE A 93 1.31 24.70 16.18
CA ILE A 93 0.90 25.19 17.50
C ILE A 93 -0.45 24.54 17.85
N HIS A 94 -0.50 23.88 19.01
CA HIS A 94 -1.74 23.29 19.52
C HIS A 94 -2.79 24.39 19.71
N ARG A 95 -3.89 24.33 18.96
CA ARG A 95 -5.07 25.17 19.22
C ARG A 95 -5.65 24.75 20.58
N THR A 96 -5.49 25.63 21.56
CA THR A 96 -6.06 25.51 22.92
C THR A 96 -7.53 25.90 23.01
N GLN A 97 -8.15 26.33 21.90
CA GLN A 97 -9.56 26.69 21.88
C GLN A 97 -10.43 25.45 22.08
N LYS A 98 -11.11 25.42 23.23
CA LYS A 98 -12.08 24.39 23.59
C LYS A 98 -13.31 24.55 22.70
N ILE A 99 -13.57 23.58 21.84
CA ILE A 99 -14.80 23.56 21.04
C ILE A 99 -15.96 23.23 22.00
N GLU A 100 -16.80 24.22 22.28
CA GLU A 100 -17.88 24.11 23.28
C GLU A 100 -19.00 23.15 22.85
N GLN A 101 -19.24 23.01 21.55
CA GLN A 101 -20.27 22.12 21.00
C GLN A 101 -19.71 21.29 19.84
N LYS A 102 -19.68 19.97 20.01
CA LYS A 102 -19.31 19.04 18.94
C LYS A 102 -20.48 18.92 17.96
N ALA A 103 -20.18 18.97 16.66
CA ALA A 103 -21.16 18.66 15.63
C ALA A 103 -21.79 17.27 15.86
N PRO A 104 -23.06 17.07 15.47
CA PRO A 104 -23.72 15.79 15.61
C PRO A 104 -22.95 14.70 14.86
N ARG A 105 -23.00 13.48 15.40
CA ARG A 105 -22.36 12.33 14.79
C ARG A 105 -23.07 12.02 13.47
N THR A 106 -22.29 11.94 12.40
CA THR A 106 -22.77 11.62 11.05
C THR A 106 -22.18 10.29 10.58
N GLY A 107 -22.94 9.55 9.80
CA GLY A 107 -22.58 8.31 9.12
C GLY A 107 -22.42 8.49 7.62
N ILE A 108 -22.08 7.40 6.95
CA ILE A 108 -22.02 7.30 5.48
C ILE A 108 -22.87 6.11 5.07
N LEU A 109 -23.59 6.26 3.96
CA LEU A 109 -24.30 5.20 3.28
C LEU A 109 -23.87 5.18 1.82
N VAL A 110 -23.43 4.03 1.33
CA VAL A 110 -23.02 3.85 -0.08
C VAL A 110 -24.00 2.89 -0.74
N HIS A 111 -24.74 3.36 -1.74
CA HIS A 111 -25.58 2.51 -2.58
C HIS A 111 -24.78 2.05 -3.80
N THR A 112 -24.73 0.75 -4.01
CA THR A 112 -24.10 0.16 -5.19
C THR A 112 -25.15 -0.04 -6.30
N PRO A 113 -24.74 -0.06 -7.58
CA PRO A 113 -25.66 -0.35 -8.69
C PRO A 113 -26.26 -1.76 -8.63
N ASN A 114 -25.64 -2.67 -7.87
CA ASN A 114 -26.11 -4.04 -7.66
C ASN A 114 -27.26 -4.13 -6.63
N GLY A 115 -27.71 -3.00 -6.07
CA GLY A 115 -28.79 -2.94 -5.08
C GLY A 115 -28.34 -3.18 -3.64
N THR A 116 -27.06 -3.53 -3.40
CA THR A 116 -26.50 -3.64 -2.05
C THR A 116 -26.09 -2.27 -1.49
N THR A 117 -26.19 -2.14 -0.17
CA THR A 117 -25.80 -0.92 0.56
C THR A 117 -24.68 -1.21 1.54
N ILE A 118 -23.66 -0.36 1.56
CA ILE A 118 -22.56 -0.42 2.53
C ILE A 118 -22.86 0.59 3.63
N HIS A 119 -23.07 0.10 4.85
CA HIS A 119 -23.30 0.91 6.03
C HIS A 119 -22.78 0.18 7.28
N GLU A 120 -21.89 0.85 8.01
CA GLU A 120 -21.26 0.32 9.22
C GLU A 120 -21.51 1.23 10.43
N LYS A 121 -21.15 0.74 11.62
CA LYS A 121 -21.26 1.43 12.92
C LYS A 121 -20.71 2.87 12.95
N ASP A 122 -19.78 3.19 12.06
CA ASP A 122 -19.15 4.49 11.95
C ASP A 122 -18.71 4.79 10.51
N ALA A 123 -18.56 6.07 10.19
CA ALA A 123 -18.15 6.54 8.87
C ALA A 123 -16.77 6.01 8.45
N ALA A 124 -15.85 5.76 9.38
CA ALA A 124 -14.52 5.22 9.06
C ALA A 124 -14.58 3.73 8.69
N SER A 125 -15.43 2.95 9.35
CA SER A 125 -15.71 1.55 9.03
C SER A 125 -16.37 1.45 7.66
N THR A 126 -17.41 2.26 7.40
CA THR A 126 -18.10 2.30 6.09
C THR A 126 -17.13 2.67 4.98
N PHE A 127 -16.28 3.68 5.21
CA PHE A 127 -15.25 4.10 4.25
C PHE A 127 -14.24 2.98 3.95
N THR A 128 -13.84 2.22 4.97
CA THR A 128 -12.89 1.11 4.83
C THR A 128 -13.50 -0.05 4.03
N GLU A 129 -14.75 -0.42 4.33
CA GLU A 129 -15.45 -1.48 3.61
C GLU A 129 -15.75 -1.10 2.16
N ALA A 130 -16.13 0.16 1.91
CA ALA A 130 -16.25 0.67 0.56
C ALA A 130 -14.93 0.53 -0.22
N ILE A 131 -13.80 0.96 0.35
CA ILE A 131 -12.48 0.81 -0.30
C ILE A 131 -12.14 -0.66 -0.59
N LYS A 132 -12.47 -1.58 0.32
CA LYS A 132 -12.30 -3.02 0.07
C LYS A 132 -13.12 -3.48 -1.12
N GLN A 133 -14.39 -3.08 -1.20
CA GLN A 133 -15.29 -3.45 -2.29
C GLN A 133 -14.88 -2.84 -3.64
N ALA A 134 -14.33 -1.62 -3.67
CA ALA A 134 -13.74 -1.02 -4.88
C ALA A 134 -12.47 -1.73 -5.37
N GLY A 135 -11.84 -2.55 -4.52
CA GLY A 135 -10.55 -3.17 -4.76
C GLY A 135 -9.40 -2.29 -4.26
N ILE A 136 -8.74 -2.74 -3.20
CA ILE A 136 -7.70 -1.99 -2.47
C ILE A 136 -6.59 -1.49 -3.43
N LEU A 137 -6.10 -2.36 -4.31
CA LEU A 137 -5.03 -2.01 -5.27
C LEU A 137 -5.51 -1.09 -6.39
N ASN A 138 -6.80 -1.14 -6.75
CA ASN A 138 -7.38 -0.21 -7.73
C ASN A 138 -7.45 1.20 -7.14
N VAL A 139 -7.90 1.31 -5.89
CA VAL A 139 -7.92 2.59 -5.17
C VAL A 139 -6.50 3.13 -4.95
N ARG A 140 -5.54 2.28 -4.58
CA ARG A 140 -4.12 2.69 -4.46
C ARG A 140 -3.58 3.26 -5.76
N SER A 141 -3.86 2.63 -6.91
CA SER A 141 -3.38 3.09 -8.22
C SER A 141 -3.94 4.45 -8.64
N LEU A 142 -5.00 4.95 -8.00
CA LEU A 142 -5.50 6.32 -8.23
C LEU A 142 -4.58 7.39 -7.63
N GLY A 143 -3.67 7.03 -6.72
CA GLY A 143 -2.74 7.96 -6.09
C GLY A 143 -3.42 9.06 -5.26
N LEU A 144 -4.65 8.82 -4.79
CA LEU A 144 -5.40 9.79 -4.00
C LEU A 144 -4.74 9.97 -2.63
N LYS A 145 -4.40 11.21 -2.28
CA LYS A 145 -3.72 11.56 -1.02
C LYS A 145 -4.60 12.43 -0.14
N TYR A 146 -4.46 12.25 1.17
CA TYR A 146 -5.03 13.11 2.21
C TYR A 146 -3.96 13.43 3.25
N CYS A 147 -3.78 14.72 3.56
CA CYS A 147 -2.66 15.19 4.39
C CYS A 147 -1.28 14.69 3.91
N GLY A 148 -1.09 14.54 2.59
CA GLY A 148 0.15 14.06 1.98
C GLY A 148 0.32 12.53 1.98
N VAL A 149 -0.49 11.79 2.73
CA VAL A 149 -0.44 10.33 2.81
C VAL A 149 -1.44 9.72 1.82
N ASN A 150 -1.05 8.65 1.13
CA ASN A 150 -1.95 7.92 0.24
C ASN A 150 -3.14 7.34 1.03
N ILE A 151 -4.35 7.41 0.48
CA ILE A 151 -5.56 6.86 1.13
C ILE A 151 -5.38 5.37 1.42
N VAL A 152 -4.75 4.65 0.49
CA VAL A 152 -4.31 3.26 0.66
C VAL A 152 -2.80 3.26 0.65
N SER A 153 -2.18 3.11 1.82
CA SER A 153 -0.72 3.14 1.99
C SER A 153 -0.13 1.76 2.28
N THR A 154 1.15 1.56 1.97
CA THR A 154 1.92 0.34 2.31
C THR A 154 2.64 0.47 3.66
N THR A 155 2.66 1.67 4.24
CA THR A 155 3.33 1.97 5.51
C THR A 155 2.40 2.74 6.44
N LYS A 156 2.65 2.62 7.75
CA LYS A 156 2.02 3.47 8.77
C LYS A 156 2.77 4.80 8.87
N ASP A 157 2.03 5.88 8.78
CA ASP A 157 2.51 7.24 8.98
C ASP A 157 2.76 7.51 10.47
N LYS A 158 3.84 8.25 10.76
CA LYS A 158 4.25 8.57 12.15
C LYS A 158 3.17 9.37 12.91
N LYS A 159 2.45 10.27 12.23
CA LYS A 159 1.43 11.14 12.82
C LYS A 159 0.04 10.50 12.79
N TYR A 160 -0.31 9.85 11.69
CA TYR A 160 -1.65 9.33 11.46
C TYR A 160 -1.79 7.82 11.65
N GLY A 161 -0.73 7.12 12.08
CA GLY A 161 -0.72 5.67 12.25
C GLY A 161 -1.88 5.11 13.09
N LYS A 162 -2.31 5.83 14.13
CA LYS A 162 -3.50 5.44 14.95
C LYS A 162 -4.82 5.49 14.18
N SER A 163 -4.88 6.29 13.13
CA SER A 163 -6.04 6.46 12.25
C SER A 163 -5.88 5.70 10.92
N GLN A 164 -4.84 4.88 10.78
CA GLN A 164 -4.64 3.98 9.65
C GLN A 164 -5.08 2.57 10.05
N ARG A 165 -6.10 2.05 9.36
CA ARG A 165 -6.64 0.72 9.61
C ARG A 165 -6.00 -0.27 8.64
N GLU A 166 -5.45 -1.35 9.17
CA GLU A 166 -4.95 -2.44 8.35
C GLU A 166 -6.12 -3.20 7.74
N VAL A 167 -6.12 -3.33 6.41
CA VAL A 167 -7.17 -4.01 5.66
C VAL A 167 -6.70 -5.33 5.07
N THR A 168 -5.40 -5.44 4.82
CA THR A 168 -4.69 -6.62 4.31
C THR A 168 -3.25 -6.49 4.82
N PRO A 169 -2.52 -7.59 5.09
CA PRO A 169 -1.15 -7.51 5.58
C PRO A 169 -0.31 -6.54 4.74
N GLY A 170 0.22 -5.49 5.39
CA GLY A 170 1.04 -4.47 4.74
C GLY A 170 0.28 -3.43 3.91
N LEU A 171 -1.06 -3.38 3.96
CA LEU A 171 -1.87 -2.33 3.34
C LEU A 171 -2.82 -1.69 4.35
N TYR A 172 -2.76 -0.36 4.41
CA TYR A 172 -3.45 0.45 5.40
C TYR A 172 -4.37 1.47 4.72
N VAL A 173 -5.59 1.62 5.25
CA VAL A 173 -6.54 2.67 4.84
C VAL A 173 -6.48 3.83 5.82
N LEU A 174 -6.19 5.04 5.33
CA LEU A 174 -6.21 6.26 6.12
C LEU A 174 -7.65 6.72 6.39
N THR A 175 -8.06 6.63 7.65
CA THR A 175 -9.40 7.06 8.10
C THR A 175 -9.41 8.44 8.78
N HIS A 176 -8.26 9.13 8.82
CA HIS A 176 -8.08 10.44 9.44
C HIS A 176 -8.72 11.57 8.62
N SER A 177 -10.05 11.69 8.66
CA SER A 177 -10.80 12.72 7.94
C SER A 177 -12.20 12.90 8.55
N ASN A 178 -12.89 13.98 8.24
CA ASN A 178 -14.30 14.12 8.62
C ASN A 178 -15.22 13.38 7.61
N THR A 179 -16.50 13.23 7.94
CA THR A 179 -17.49 12.52 7.12
C THR A 179 -17.68 13.14 5.74
N LYS A 180 -17.64 14.48 5.62
CA LYS A 180 -17.78 15.18 4.34
C LYS A 180 -16.61 14.88 3.40
N ASP A 181 -15.39 14.88 3.92
CA ASP A 181 -14.20 14.60 3.12
C ASP A 181 -14.11 13.11 2.76
N LYS A 182 -14.53 12.20 3.65
CA LYS A 182 -14.72 10.78 3.29
C LYS A 182 -15.68 10.60 2.13
N LYS A 183 -16.84 11.25 2.16
CA LYS A 183 -17.79 11.24 1.04
C LYS A 183 -17.12 11.71 -0.26
N LYS A 184 -16.45 12.88 -0.26
CA LYS A 184 -15.76 13.39 -1.45
C LYS A 184 -14.73 12.40 -2.00
N MET A 185 -14.00 11.72 -1.12
CA MET A 185 -13.04 10.69 -1.52
C MET A 185 -13.73 9.48 -2.16
N LEU A 186 -14.84 9.01 -1.59
CA LEU A 186 -15.64 7.92 -2.18
C LEU A 186 -16.28 8.33 -3.52
N ASP A 187 -16.77 9.56 -3.64
CA ASP A 187 -17.30 10.08 -4.91
C ASP A 187 -16.21 10.05 -6.00
N LYS A 188 -14.99 10.51 -5.67
CA LYS A 188 -13.84 10.46 -6.59
C LYS A 188 -13.46 9.03 -6.97
N ILE A 189 -13.45 8.11 -6.01
CA ILE A 189 -13.16 6.69 -6.26
C ILE A 189 -14.23 6.07 -7.17
N SER A 190 -15.51 6.34 -6.88
CA SER A 190 -16.65 5.85 -7.66
C SER A 190 -16.56 6.29 -9.12
N VAL A 191 -16.26 7.58 -9.36
CA VAL A 191 -16.08 8.12 -10.71
C VAL A 191 -14.85 7.51 -11.39
N ALA A 192 -13.69 7.51 -10.72
CA ALA A 192 -12.44 7.07 -11.32
C ALA A 192 -12.41 5.57 -11.66
N LEU A 193 -13.13 4.74 -10.89
CA LEU A 193 -13.24 3.30 -11.12
C LEU A 193 -14.55 2.89 -11.80
N ASN A 194 -15.37 3.87 -12.22
CA ASN A 194 -16.66 3.68 -12.87
C ASN A 194 -17.60 2.71 -12.10
N LEU A 195 -17.69 2.87 -10.78
CA LEU A 195 -18.42 1.96 -9.88
C LEU A 195 -19.92 2.27 -9.77
N GLY A 196 -20.35 3.45 -10.24
CA GLY A 196 -21.75 3.86 -10.20
C GLY A 196 -22.34 4.00 -8.79
N TRP A 197 -21.50 4.25 -7.77
CA TRP A 197 -21.98 4.40 -6.40
C TRP A 197 -22.70 5.73 -6.18
N LYS A 198 -23.76 5.70 -5.38
CA LYS A 198 -24.42 6.88 -4.83
C LYS A 198 -24.10 6.98 -3.33
N ILE A 199 -23.43 8.06 -2.92
CA ILE A 199 -22.96 8.25 -1.54
C ILE A 199 -23.76 9.33 -0.81
N GLU A 200 -24.30 8.95 0.35
CA GLU A 200 -25.13 9.80 1.21
C GLU A 200 -24.52 9.93 2.61
N ILE A 201 -24.72 11.09 3.24
CA ILE A 201 -24.35 11.34 4.63
C ILE A 201 -25.64 11.27 5.44
N ILE A 202 -25.62 10.45 6.50
CA ILE A 202 -26.77 10.20 7.37
C ILE A 202 -26.48 10.59 8.81
#